data_AF-R6VRT3-F1
#
_entry.id   AF-R6VRT3-F1
#
_cell.length_a   1.000
_cell.length_b   1.000
_cell.length_c   1.000
_cell.angle_alpha   90.00
_cell.angle_beta   90.00
_cell.angle_gamma   90.00
#
_symmetry.space_group_name_H-M   'P 1'
#
loop_
_entity.id
_entity.type
_entity.pdbx_description
1 polymer ?
#
loop_
_entity_poly.entity_id
_entity_poly.type
_entity_poly.pdbx_seq_one_letter_code
_entity_poly.pdbx_strand_id
1 'polypeptide(L)' 'MRIAVTTPDSLRSEELFLLAIPRTPSPAALIREAAVPYRRAIRLGRTGDYRFTVTPTRPIRGVEAVGLTIHKDR' A
#
# COMPACT_ATOMS: atom_id res chain seq x y z
N MET A 1 4.38 4.82 6.15
CA MET A 1 4.45 3.35 6.01
C MET A 1 5.55 3.02 5.02
N ARG A 2 6.05 1.80 5.06
CA ARG A 2 7.11 1.30 4.19
C ARG A 2 6.47 0.36 3.18
N ILE A 3 6.78 0.53 1.91
CA ILE A 3 6.37 -0.40 0.86
C ILE A 3 7.64 -0.95 0.24
N ALA A 4 7.78 -2.27 0.27
CA ALA A 4 8.87 -2.99 -0.34
C ALA A 4 8.34 -3.89 -1.45
N VAL A 5 9.08 -3.97 -2.56
CA VAL A 5 8.83 -4.90 -3.65
C VAL A 5 10.05 -5.79 -3.83
N THR A 6 9.81 -7.09 -3.91
CA THR A 6 10.80 -8.08 -4.35
C THR A 6 10.40 -8.55 -5.74
N THR A 7 11.32 -8.46 -6.69
CA THR A 7 11.14 -8.89 -8.09
C THR A 7 11.38 -10.39 -8.23
N PRO A 8 11.01 -11.01 -9.38
CA PRO A 8 11.23 -12.44 -9.62
C PRO A 8 12.71 -12.88 -9.52
N ASP A 9 13.64 -11.99 -9.88
CA ASP A 9 15.09 -12.17 -9.76
C ASP A 9 15.65 -11.79 -8.38
N SER A 10 14.78 -11.66 -7.37
CA SER A 10 15.13 -11.33 -5.98
C SER A 10 15.71 -9.93 -5.76
N LEU A 11 15.64 -9.02 -6.74
CA LEU A 11 15.96 -7.61 -6.49
C LEU A 11 14.92 -7.01 -5.55
N ARG A 12 15.39 -6.23 -4.59
CA ARG A 12 14.53 -5.55 -3.61
C ARG A 12 14.63 -4.05 -3.79
N SER A 13 13.47 -3.41 -3.86
CA SER A 13 13.33 -1.96 -3.75
C SER A 13 12.39 -1.62 -2.62
N GLU A 14 12.64 -0.50 -1.95
CA GLU A 14 11.90 -0.07 -0.78
C GLU A 14 11.71 1.45 -0.81
N GLU A 15 10.53 1.91 -0.42
CA GLU A 15 10.26 3.33 -0.25
C GLU A 15 9.34 3.62 0.94
N LEU A 16 9.42 4.86 1.40
CA LEU A 16 8.47 5.42 2.36
C LEU A 16 7.29 6.02 1.62
N PHE A 17 6.08 5.64 2.04
CA PHE A 17 4.82 6.14 1.54
C PHE A 17 3.99 6.74 2.69
N LEU A 18 3.35 7.89 2.48
CA LEU A 18 2.53 8.56 3.47
C LEU A 18 1.04 8.22 3.25
N LEU A 19 0.40 7.58 4.24
CA LEU A 19 -1.04 7.29 4.23
C LEU A 19 -1.70 8.48 4.92
N ALA A 20 -2.13 9.45 4.12
CA ALA A 20 -2.95 10.53 4.65
C ALA A 20 -4.40 10.04 4.73
N ILE A 21 -4.77 9.47 5.89
CA ILE A 21 -6.17 9.12 6.19
C ILE A 21 -6.84 10.36 6.79
N PRO A 22 -7.84 10.97 6.13
CA PRO A 22 -8.55 12.12 6.68
C PRO A 22 -9.22 11.73 8.00
N ARG A 23 -8.96 12.49 9.06
CA ARG A 23 -9.69 12.35 10.32
C ARG A 23 -11.06 12.97 10.13
N THR A 24 -12.12 12.20 10.36
CA THR A 24 -13.48 12.74 10.43
C THR A 24 -13.93 12.78 11.89
N PRO A 25 -14.57 13.86 12.36
CA PRO A 25 -14.99 14.02 13.76
C PRO A 25 -16.21 13.15 14.15
N SER A 26 -16.63 12.19 13.32
CA SER A 26 -17.80 11.34 13.55
C SER A 26 -17.46 10.16 14.48
N PRO A 27 -18.40 9.68 15.34
CA PRO A 27 -18.16 8.56 16.25
C PRO A 27 -17.82 7.26 15.52
N ALA A 28 -16.54 6.91 15.55
CA ALA A 28 -15.83 5.61 15.62
C ALA A 28 -16.34 4.31 14.94
N ALA A 29 -17.51 4.24 14.30
CA ALA A 29 -18.11 2.96 13.86
C ALA A 29 -18.49 2.90 12.37
N LEU A 30 -17.91 3.76 11.53
CA LEU A 30 -18.05 3.61 10.08
C LEU A 30 -16.79 2.96 9.53
N ILE A 31 -16.93 1.72 9.05
CA ILE A 31 -16.01 1.06 8.13
C ILE A 31 -15.79 2.03 6.96
N ARG A 32 -14.69 2.79 7.00
CA ARG A 32 -14.30 3.69 5.93
C ARG A 32 -12.98 3.19 5.38
N GLU A 33 -13.06 2.60 4.19
CA GLU A 33 -11.89 2.36 3.38
C GLU A 33 -11.34 3.71 2.90
N ALA A 34 -10.08 3.99 3.22
CA ALA A 34 -9.35 5.13 2.70
C ALA A 34 -8.36 4.64 1.66
N ALA A 35 -8.64 4.91 0.38
CA ALA A 35 -7.75 4.60 -0.71
C ALA A 35 -6.87 5.81 -1.04
N VAL A 36 -5.55 5.60 -1.06
CA VAL A 36 -4.57 6.59 -1.53
C VAL A 36 -3.79 5.97 -2.68
N PRO A 37 -3.66 6.64 -3.84
CA PRO A 37 -2.91 6.10 -4.96
C PRO A 37 -1.44 5.84 -4.61
N TYR A 38 -1.01 4.59 -4.74
CA TYR A 38 0.38 4.18 -4.60
C TYR A 38 0.98 3.91 -5.98
N ARG A 39 1.62 4.94 -6.56
CA ARG A 39 2.20 5.00 -7.91
C ARG A 39 1.19 4.69 -9.04
N ARG A 40 1.32 5.41 -10.16
CA ARG A 40 0.49 5.22 -11.36
C ARG A 40 1.37 4.75 -12.52
N ALA A 41 0.81 3.93 -13.40
CA ALA A 41 1.48 3.43 -14.61
C ALA A 41 2.84 2.75 -14.36
N ILE A 42 2.94 1.94 -13.29
CA ILE A 42 4.15 1.17 -13.02
C ILE A 42 4.22 0.00 -14.00
N ARG A 43 5.36 -0.17 -14.67
CA ARG A 43 5.64 -1.35 -15.50
C ARG A 43 6.40 -2.40 -14.68
N LEU A 44 5.79 -3.57 -14.50
CA LEU A 44 6.49 -4.75 -14.00
C LEU A 44 7.33 -5.32 -15.16
N GLY A 45 8.63 -5.04 -15.15
CA GLY A 45 9.53 -5.29 -16.28
C GLY A 45 9.93 -6.74 -16.50
N ARG A 46 9.51 -7.67 -15.63
CA ARG A 46 9.87 -9.09 -15.71
C ARG A 46 8.62 -9.95 -15.57
N THR A 47 8.70 -11.16 -16.11
CA THR A 47 7.71 -12.21 -15.89
C THR A 47 8.07 -12.99 -14.63
N GLY A 48 7.07 -13.35 -13.84
CA GLY A 48 7.20 -14.14 -12.63
C GLY A 48 6.58 -13.46 -11.41
N ASP A 49 6.85 -14.03 -10.24
CA ASP A 49 6.22 -13.61 -9.00
C ASP A 49 6.86 -12.33 -8.44
N TYR A 50 6.02 -11.34 -8.17
CA TYR A 50 6.38 -10.15 -7.41
C TYR A 50 5.80 -10.24 -6.01
N ARG A 51 6.60 -9.93 -5.00
CA ARG A 51 6.15 -9.86 -3.60
C ARG A 51 6.14 -8.42 -3.12
N PHE A 52 4.94 -7.89 -2.87
CA PHE A 52 4.75 -6.59 -2.24
C PHE A 52 4.54 -6.76 -0.75
N THR A 53 5.27 -5.99 0.06
CA THR A 53 5.12 -5.96 1.51
C THR A 53 4.82 -4.54 1.95
N VAL A 54 3.69 -4.35 2.64
CA VAL A 54 3.31 -3.07 3.24
C VAL A 54 3.46 -3.16 4.75
N THR A 55 4.30 -2.30 5.31
CA THR A 55 4.56 -2.27 6.76
C THR A 55 4.26 -0.89 7.32
N PRO A 56 3.34 -0.75 8.29
CA PRO A 56 3.22 0.47 9.08
C PRO A 56 4.58 0.83 9.71
N THR A 57 5.02 2.08 9.58
CA THR A 57 6.31 2.54 10.14
C THR A 57 6.17 3.06 11.57
N ARG A 58 4.94 3.17 12.06
CA ARG A 58 4.56 3.54 13.43
C ARG A 58 3.23 2.88 13.77
N PRO A 59 2.92 2.63 15.05
CA PRO A 59 1.60 2.18 15.45
C PRO A 59 0.52 3.14 14.93
N ILE A 60 -0.51 2.61 14.28
CA ILE A 60 -1.64 3.38 13.78
C ILE A 60 -2.85 2.97 14.62
N ARG A 61 -3.47 3.91 15.33
CA ARG A 61 -4.71 3.64 16.07
C ARG A 61 -5.91 3.78 15.14
N GLY A 62 -6.88 2.89 15.28
CA GLY A 62 -8.13 2.94 14.52
C GLY A 62 -8.02 2.46 13.07
N VAL A 63 -6.94 1.75 12.71
CA VAL A 63 -6.81 1.06 11.41
C VAL A 63 -6.67 -0.43 11.68
N GLU A 64 -7.67 -1.20 11.26
CA GLU A 64 -7.71 -2.64 11.48
C GLU A 64 -6.95 -3.43 10.40
N ALA A 65 -6.88 -2.89 9.18
CA ALA A 65 -6.21 -3.53 8.05
C ALA A 65 -5.60 -2.50 7.09
N VAL A 66 -4.53 -2.91 6.41
CA VAL A 66 -3.91 -2.17 5.29
C VAL A 66 -3.67 -3.17 4.16
N GLY A 67 -4.06 -2.80 2.94
CA GLY A 67 -3.91 -3.64 1.75
C GLY A 67 -3.43 -2.87 0.53
N LEU A 68 -3.22 -3.59 -0.57
CA LEU A 68 -2.91 -3.03 -1.90
C LEU A 68 -3.98 -3.52 -2.87
N THR A 69 -4.60 -2.58 -3.59
CA THR A 69 -5.51 -2.89 -4.70
C THR A 69 -4.77 -2.65 -6.01
N ILE A 70 -4.63 -3.69 -6.83
CA ILE A 70 -3.92 -3.61 -8.11
C ILE A 70 -4.96 -3.44 -9.22
N HIS A 71 -4.85 -2.33 -9.94
CA HIS A 71 -5.61 -2.11 -11.17
C HIS A 71 -4.70 -2.39 -12.37
N LYS A 72 -5.17 -3.24 -13.28
CA LYS A 72 -4.49 -3.54 -14.53
C LYS A 72 -5.19 -2.77 -15.65
N ASP A 73 -4.46 -1.88 -16.31
CA ASP A 73 -4.91 -1.31 -17.58
C ASP A 73 -4.89 -2.41 -18.65
N ARG A 74 -5.91 -2.40 -19.52
CA ARG A 74 -6.18 -3.46 -20.51
C ARG A 74 -5.01 -3.71 -21.47
#